data_AF-A0AAW1ID35-F1
#
_entry.id   AF-A0AAW1ID35-F1
#
_cell.length_a   1.000
_cell.length_b   1.000
_cell.length_c   1.000
_cell.angle_alpha   90.00
_cell.angle_beta   90.00
_cell.angle_gamma   90.00
#
_symmetry.space_group_name_H-M   'P 1'
#
loop_
_entity.id
_entity.type
_entity.pdbx_description
1 polymer ?
#
loop_
_entity_poly.entity_id
_entity_poly.type
_entity_poly.pdbx_seq_one_letter_code
_entity_poly.pdbx_strand_id
1 'polypeptide(L)'
;MCSQLTSNTQLSEKSDVLEAFFLMLTQLYKKVPHLIQNSGVDLGALFQCAVMCLAMSESQAVKACCSYLSNFITRSRETEQAAVVQNYGEALILRMLISLGGSGPRAHAELLSEVLLVLNKKYCDNLTRWLHTLLQQEGFPSPRVNMQQKEHFIKMVLRLKADKKKLMESVTEFTLLCRGIVKADVL
;
A
#
# COMPACT_ATOMS: atom_id res chain seq x y z
N MET A 1 9.93 -12.97 15.83
CA MET A 1 8.97 -12.11 16.58
C MET A 1 7.80 -11.58 15.74
N CYS A 2 7.91 -11.41 14.41
CA CYS A 2 6.78 -10.96 13.59
C CYS A 2 5.76 -12.06 13.20
N SER A 3 6.00 -13.34 13.52
CA SER A 3 5.13 -14.47 13.14
C SER A 3 3.89 -14.65 14.02
N GLN A 4 3.70 -13.84 15.07
CA GLN A 4 2.59 -13.98 16.03
C GLN A 4 1.52 -12.88 15.92
N LEU A 5 1.75 -11.82 15.12
CA LEU A 5 0.83 -10.69 14.99
C LEU A 5 -0.23 -10.97 13.91
N THR A 6 -1.19 -11.84 14.23
CA THR A 6 -2.22 -12.28 13.26
C THR A 6 -3.62 -11.70 13.52
N SER A 7 -3.87 -11.09 14.69
CA SER A 7 -5.14 -10.42 14.98
C SER A 7 -5.01 -8.89 14.94
N ASN A 8 -5.93 -8.22 14.25
CA ASN A 8 -5.99 -6.75 14.19
C ASN A 8 -5.99 -6.10 15.58
N THR A 9 -6.60 -6.78 16.58
CA THR A 9 -6.61 -6.36 17.98
C THR A 9 -5.21 -6.25 18.59
N GLN A 10 -4.32 -7.20 18.32
CA GLN A 10 -2.95 -7.18 18.86
C GLN A 10 -2.04 -6.13 18.21
N LEU A 11 -2.34 -5.74 16.96
CA LEU A 11 -1.65 -4.65 16.26
C LEU A 11 -2.11 -3.29 16.77
N SER A 12 -3.42 -3.10 16.97
CA SER A 12 -4.00 -1.85 17.49
C SER A 12 -3.48 -1.52 18.90
N GLU A 13 -3.35 -2.52 19.78
CA GLU A 13 -2.78 -2.35 21.13
C GLU A 13 -1.34 -1.83 21.15
N LYS A 14 -0.60 -1.99 20.05
CA LYS A 14 0.83 -1.64 19.94
C LYS A 14 1.07 -0.58 18.87
N SER A 15 0.03 0.18 18.52
CA SER A 15 0.06 1.09 17.38
C SER A 15 1.10 2.20 17.52
N ASP A 16 1.32 2.68 18.74
CA ASP A 16 2.32 3.67 19.10
C ASP A 16 3.76 3.15 18.90
N VAL A 17 4.03 1.92 19.34
CA VAL A 17 5.31 1.24 19.15
C VAL A 17 5.57 1.00 17.67
N LEU A 18 4.56 0.52 16.92
CA LEU A 18 4.66 0.29 15.49
C LEU A 18 4.88 1.60 14.72
N GLU A 19 4.18 2.67 15.10
CA GLU A 19 4.39 4.01 14.54
C GLU A 19 5.83 4.46 14.74
N ALA A 20 6.32 4.47 15.99
CA ALA A 20 7.67 4.90 16.32
C ALA A 20 8.73 4.04 15.59
N PHE A 21 8.50 2.73 15.50
CA PHE A 21 9.38 1.79 14.82
C PHE A 21 9.49 2.10 13.31
N PHE A 22 8.37 2.24 12.60
CA PHE A 22 8.40 2.54 11.16
C PHE A 22 8.87 3.96 10.85
N LEU A 23 8.63 4.93 11.74
CA LEU A 23 9.23 6.26 11.64
C LEU A 23 10.77 6.19 11.74
N MET A 24 11.28 5.44 12.72
CA MET A 24 12.72 5.23 12.89
C MET A 24 13.34 4.55 11.67
N LEU A 25 12.74 3.45 11.18
CA LEU A 25 13.18 2.76 9.96
C LEU A 25 13.19 3.71 8.75
N THR A 26 12.15 4.54 8.60
CA THR A 26 12.09 5.54 7.52
C THR A 26 13.25 6.53 7.60
N GLN A 27 13.61 6.99 8.80
CA GLN A 27 14.76 7.90 8.99
C GLN A 27 16.09 7.21 8.65
N LEU A 28 16.27 5.96 9.07
CA LEU A 28 17.45 5.18 8.71
C LEU A 28 17.59 5.01 7.19
N TYR A 29 16.51 4.65 6.50
CA TYR A 29 16.51 4.54 5.03
C TYR A 29 16.87 5.86 4.34
N LYS A 30 16.40 6.99 4.88
CA LYS A 30 16.67 8.31 4.29
C LYS A 30 18.09 8.78 4.53
N LYS A 31 18.60 8.63 5.76
CA LYS A 31 19.85 9.26 6.20
C LYS A 31 21.06 8.33 6.13
N VAL A 32 20.90 7.04 6.42
CA VAL A 32 22.02 6.10 6.56
C VAL A 32 21.64 4.70 6.02
N PRO A 33 21.35 4.57 4.70
CA PRO A 33 20.83 3.32 4.12
C PRO A 33 21.76 2.12 4.29
N HIS A 34 23.07 2.34 4.39
CA HIS A 34 24.08 1.28 4.59
C HIS A 34 23.92 0.53 5.91
N LEU A 35 23.39 1.17 6.96
CA LEU A 35 23.14 0.49 8.24
C LEU A 35 22.12 -0.62 8.07
N ILE A 36 21.07 -0.41 7.27
CA ILE A 36 20.06 -1.44 7.05
C ILE A 36 20.62 -2.55 6.16
N GLN A 37 21.36 -2.21 5.11
CA GLN A 37 21.96 -3.19 4.20
C GLN A 37 22.95 -4.14 4.92
N ASN A 38 23.70 -3.62 5.89
CA ASN A 38 24.75 -4.39 6.57
C ASN A 38 24.31 -4.99 7.92
N SER A 39 23.04 -4.82 8.32
CA SER A 39 22.56 -5.21 9.65
C SER A 39 22.19 -6.69 9.80
N GLY A 40 22.15 -7.45 8.70
CA GLY A 40 21.62 -8.83 8.71
C GLY A 40 20.13 -8.93 9.03
N VAL A 41 19.41 -7.79 8.99
CA VAL A 41 17.98 -7.73 9.25
C VAL A 41 17.20 -8.38 8.11
N ASP A 42 16.20 -9.18 8.47
CA ASP A 42 15.26 -9.76 7.51
C ASP A 42 14.34 -8.67 6.94
N LEU A 43 14.73 -8.13 5.79
CA LEU A 43 14.00 -7.10 5.07
C LEU A 43 12.62 -7.59 4.59
N GLY A 44 12.49 -8.91 4.33
CA GLY A 44 11.23 -9.52 3.94
C GLY A 44 10.22 -9.52 5.08
N ALA A 45 10.66 -9.87 6.29
CA ALA A 45 9.84 -9.82 7.48
C ALA A 45 9.41 -8.37 7.82
N LEU A 46 10.32 -7.40 7.69
CA LEU A 46 9.99 -5.99 7.91
C LEU A 46 8.96 -5.47 6.90
N PHE A 47 9.12 -5.80 5.63
CA PHE A 47 8.18 -5.42 4.58
C PHE A 47 6.79 -6.01 4.83
N GLN A 48 6.71 -7.31 5.13
CA GLN A 48 5.44 -7.97 5.45
C GLN A 48 4.79 -7.41 6.72
N CYS A 49 5.58 -7.10 7.75
CA CYS A 49 5.08 -6.45 8.96
C CYS A 49 4.40 -5.11 8.64
N ALA A 50 5.06 -4.27 7.82
CA ALA A 50 4.47 -3.00 7.37
C ALA A 50 3.16 -3.23 6.60
N VAL A 51 3.12 -4.23 5.71
CA VAL A 51 1.90 -4.60 4.97
C VAL A 51 0.78 -5.00 5.93
N MET A 52 1.05 -5.83 6.94
CA MET A 52 0.03 -6.22 7.93
C MET A 52 -0.53 -5.01 8.69
N CYS A 53 0.33 -4.06 9.07
CA CYS A 53 -0.06 -2.84 9.78
C CYS A 53 -0.97 -1.91 8.96
N LEU A 54 -1.05 -2.06 7.64
CA LEU A 54 -2.01 -1.28 6.82
C LEU A 54 -3.49 -1.66 7.08
N ALA A 55 -3.75 -2.74 7.82
CA ALA A 55 -5.09 -3.16 8.24
C ALA A 55 -5.60 -2.42 9.49
N MET A 56 -4.73 -1.64 10.15
CA MET A 56 -5.03 -0.92 11.38
C MET A 56 -5.99 0.26 11.16
N SER A 57 -6.72 0.65 12.20
CA SER A 57 -7.58 1.84 12.21
C SER A 57 -6.81 3.13 12.50
N GLU A 58 -5.62 3.00 13.10
CA GLU A 58 -4.83 4.12 13.60
C GLU A 58 -4.07 4.79 12.45
N SER A 59 -4.62 5.89 11.93
CA SER A 59 -4.08 6.63 10.79
C SER A 59 -2.59 6.98 10.90
N GLN A 60 -2.08 7.21 12.11
CA GLN A 60 -0.69 7.66 12.30
C GLN A 60 0.29 6.50 12.13
N ALA A 61 -0.05 5.33 12.68
CA ALA A 61 0.68 4.09 12.45
C ALA A 61 0.66 3.70 10.96
N VAL A 62 -0.51 3.78 10.31
CA VAL A 62 -0.64 3.51 8.87
C VAL A 62 0.19 4.49 8.04
N LYS A 63 0.20 5.79 8.40
CA LYS A 63 1.03 6.80 7.76
C LYS A 63 2.52 6.51 7.89
N ALA A 64 2.98 6.09 9.07
CA ALA A 64 4.36 5.66 9.28
C ALA A 64 4.73 4.45 8.41
N CYS A 65 3.84 3.45 8.32
CA CYS A 65 4.02 2.28 7.46
C CYS A 65 4.09 2.65 5.97
N CYS A 66 3.17 3.50 5.49
CA CYS A 66 3.18 4.00 4.11
C CYS A 66 4.47 4.77 3.81
N SER A 67 4.95 5.60 4.74
CA SER A 67 6.20 6.33 4.56
C SER A 67 7.40 5.38 4.45
N TYR A 68 7.46 4.37 5.31
CA TYR A 68 8.47 3.33 5.25
C TYR A 68 8.44 2.58 3.92
N LEU A 69 7.28 2.05 3.52
CA LEU A 69 7.09 1.31 2.27
C LEU A 69 7.49 2.15 1.05
N SER A 70 7.05 3.41 0.97
CA SER A 70 7.43 4.32 -0.12
C SER A 70 8.95 4.52 -0.19
N ASN A 71 9.63 4.66 0.95
CA ASN A 71 11.10 4.81 0.97
C ASN A 71 11.82 3.50 0.60
N PHE A 72 11.33 2.37 1.08
CA PHE A 72 11.83 1.04 0.74
C PHE A 72 11.75 0.82 -0.77
N ILE A 73 10.56 0.97 -1.37
CA ILE A 73 10.31 0.74 -2.80
C ILE A 73 11.08 1.73 -3.68
N THR A 74 11.29 2.98 -3.22
CA THR A 74 12.06 3.97 -3.97
C THR A 74 13.51 3.54 -4.20
N ARG A 75 14.11 2.87 -3.20
CA ARG A 75 15.53 2.50 -3.15
C ARG A 75 15.78 1.04 -3.53
N SER A 76 14.73 0.24 -3.70
CA SER A 76 14.86 -1.21 -3.81
C SER A 76 15.44 -1.71 -5.14
N ARG A 77 15.27 -0.98 -6.24
CA ARG A 77 15.63 -1.44 -7.60
C ARG A 77 17.10 -1.83 -7.79
N GLU A 78 18.01 -1.19 -7.06
CA GLU A 78 19.46 -1.37 -7.20
C GLU A 78 20.06 -2.19 -6.05
N THR A 79 19.22 -2.89 -5.27
CA THR A 79 19.64 -3.64 -4.09
C THR A 79 18.88 -4.96 -3.97
N GLU A 80 19.27 -5.82 -3.03
CA GLU A 80 18.58 -7.09 -2.74
C GLU A 80 17.10 -6.91 -2.35
N GLN A 81 16.70 -5.69 -1.97
CA GLN A 81 15.32 -5.32 -1.69
C GLN A 81 14.40 -5.46 -2.91
N ALA A 82 14.95 -5.47 -4.13
CA ALA A 82 14.16 -5.71 -5.33
C ALA A 82 13.42 -7.06 -5.26
N ALA A 83 14.08 -8.10 -4.75
CA ALA A 83 13.46 -9.42 -4.58
C ALA A 83 12.32 -9.38 -3.56
N VAL A 84 12.48 -8.62 -2.47
CA VAL A 84 11.43 -8.43 -1.45
C VAL A 84 10.19 -7.78 -2.08
N VAL A 85 10.35 -6.70 -2.85
CA VAL A 85 9.21 -6.04 -3.51
C VAL A 85 8.54 -6.97 -4.53
N GLN A 86 9.32 -7.77 -5.28
CA GLN A 86 8.75 -8.71 -6.24
C GLN A 86 7.98 -9.85 -5.56
N ASN A 87 8.48 -10.37 -4.44
CA ASN A 87 7.89 -11.50 -3.72
C ASN A 87 6.64 -11.10 -2.92
N TYR A 88 6.62 -9.89 -2.35
CA TYR A 88 5.54 -9.46 -1.44
C TYR A 88 4.71 -8.29 -1.96
N GLY A 89 5.03 -7.74 -3.14
CA GLY A 89 4.33 -6.58 -3.70
C GLY A 89 2.87 -6.86 -4.07
N GLU A 90 2.54 -8.08 -4.49
CA GLU A 90 1.15 -8.47 -4.71
C GLU A 90 0.33 -8.45 -3.42
N ALA A 91 0.89 -8.99 -2.33
CA ALA A 91 0.25 -8.96 -1.01
C ALA A 91 0.07 -7.53 -0.48
N LEU A 92 1.02 -6.62 -0.78
CA LEU A 92 0.87 -5.19 -0.52
C LEU A 92 -0.34 -4.61 -1.28
N ILE A 93 -0.44 -4.83 -2.59
CA ILE A 93 -1.57 -4.33 -3.40
C ILE A 93 -2.90 -4.92 -2.91
N LEU A 94 -2.95 -6.23 -2.63
CA LEU A 94 -4.13 -6.90 -2.08
C LEU A 94 -4.59 -6.20 -0.79
N ARG A 95 -3.68 -5.98 0.16
CA ARG A 95 -4.00 -5.30 1.43
C ARG A 95 -4.49 -3.88 1.21
N MET A 96 -3.87 -3.13 0.30
CA MET A 96 -4.29 -1.78 -0.04
C MET A 96 -5.70 -1.77 -0.63
N LEU A 97 -6.00 -2.68 -1.58
CA LEU A 97 -7.33 -2.80 -2.18
C LEU A 97 -8.40 -3.17 -1.16
N ILE A 98 -8.10 -4.06 -0.19
CA ILE A 98 -9.00 -4.37 0.93
C ILE A 98 -9.30 -3.11 1.76
N SER A 99 -8.28 -2.28 2.03
CA SER A 99 -8.44 -1.02 2.78
C SER A 99 -9.32 -0.02 2.02
N LEU A 100 -9.07 0.18 0.73
CA LEU A 100 -9.85 1.04 -0.16
C LEU A 100 -11.28 0.52 -0.36
N GLY A 101 -11.47 -0.80 -0.38
CA GLY A 101 -12.76 -1.48 -0.53
C GLY A 101 -13.76 -1.19 0.60
N GLY A 102 -13.28 -0.70 1.74
CA GLY A 102 -14.12 -0.23 2.85
C GLY A 102 -13.67 -0.68 4.24
N SER A 103 -12.66 -1.55 4.35
CA SER A 103 -12.18 -2.03 5.66
C SER A 103 -11.39 -0.98 6.45
N GLY A 104 -10.78 0.01 5.78
CA GLY A 104 -10.03 1.08 6.44
C GLY A 104 -10.79 2.41 6.56
N PRO A 105 -10.33 3.35 7.41
CA PRO A 105 -10.73 4.76 7.37
C PRO A 105 -10.61 5.38 5.96
N ARG A 106 -11.52 6.30 5.61
CA ARG A 106 -11.49 7.00 4.30
C ARG A 106 -10.20 7.79 4.08
N ALA A 107 -9.64 8.35 5.15
CA ALA A 107 -8.39 9.11 5.12
C ALA A 107 -7.19 8.27 4.62
N HIS A 108 -7.28 6.93 4.66
CA HIS A 108 -6.21 6.07 4.16
C HIS A 108 -6.05 6.14 2.65
N ALA A 109 -7.08 6.55 1.89
CA ALA A 109 -6.98 6.72 0.44
C ALA A 109 -5.81 7.63 0.04
N GLU A 110 -5.61 8.74 0.77
CA GLU A 110 -4.48 9.65 0.56
C GLU A 110 -3.14 8.97 0.87
N LEU A 111 -3.05 8.29 2.01
CA LEU A 111 -1.82 7.62 2.45
C LEU A 111 -1.38 6.52 1.48
N LEU A 112 -2.33 5.71 1.02
CA LEU A 112 -2.10 4.59 0.12
C LEU A 112 -1.77 5.07 -1.31
N SER A 113 -2.27 6.25 -1.73
CA SER A 113 -1.95 6.82 -3.03
C SER A 113 -0.45 7.09 -3.20
N GLU A 114 0.27 7.42 -2.11
CA GLU A 114 1.70 7.65 -2.15
C GLU A 114 2.48 6.37 -2.45
N VAL A 115 2.05 5.25 -1.86
CA VAL A 115 2.67 3.94 -2.10
C VAL A 115 2.40 3.48 -3.54
N LEU A 116 1.18 3.66 -4.05
CA LEU A 116 0.84 3.38 -5.46
C LEU A 116 1.70 4.20 -6.42
N LEU A 117 1.94 5.48 -6.13
CA LEU A 117 2.76 6.35 -6.98
C LEU A 117 4.19 5.81 -7.12
N VAL A 118 4.81 5.43 -6.00
CA VAL A 118 6.18 4.91 -6.00
C VAL A 118 6.23 3.54 -6.68
N LEU A 119 5.25 2.66 -6.46
CA LEU A 119 5.14 1.39 -7.17
C LEU A 119 4.97 1.58 -8.67
N ASN A 120 4.15 2.53 -9.12
CA ASN A 120 4.00 2.81 -10.54
C ASN A 120 5.31 3.33 -11.16
N LYS A 121 6.00 4.21 -10.44
CA LYS A 121 7.30 4.75 -10.90
C LYS A 121 8.39 3.68 -10.98
N LYS A 122 8.45 2.78 -9.99
CA LYS A 122 9.57 1.84 -9.83
C LYS A 122 9.26 0.47 -10.40
N TYR A 123 8.04 -0.03 -10.27
CA TYR A 123 7.61 -1.40 -10.57
C TYR A 123 6.36 -1.43 -11.46
N CYS A 124 6.29 -0.55 -12.48
CA CYS A 124 5.12 -0.40 -13.36
C CYS A 124 4.59 -1.73 -13.90
N ASP A 125 5.46 -2.58 -14.46
CA ASP A 125 5.03 -3.85 -15.08
C ASP A 125 4.44 -4.82 -14.05
N ASN A 126 5.08 -4.91 -12.87
CA ASN A 126 4.56 -5.70 -11.75
C ASN A 126 3.23 -5.14 -11.26
N LEU A 127 3.12 -3.81 -11.09
CA LEU A 127 1.90 -3.15 -10.63
C LEU A 127 0.74 -3.40 -11.59
N THR A 128 0.97 -3.28 -12.91
CA THR A 128 -0.01 -3.61 -13.95
C THR A 128 -0.53 -5.04 -13.75
N ARG A 129 0.39 -6.01 -13.65
CA ARG A 129 0.02 -7.41 -13.46
C ARG A 129 -0.79 -7.63 -12.18
N TRP A 130 -0.31 -7.14 -11.04
CA TRP A 130 -0.98 -7.33 -9.75
C TRP A 130 -2.38 -6.70 -9.73
N LEU A 131 -2.54 -5.49 -10.28
CA LEU A 131 -3.84 -4.83 -10.34
C LEU A 131 -4.84 -5.61 -11.19
N HIS A 132 -4.46 -6.04 -12.40
CA HIS A 132 -5.35 -6.83 -13.25
C HIS A 132 -5.69 -8.18 -12.62
N THR A 133 -4.71 -8.91 -12.08
CA THR A 133 -4.94 -10.20 -11.42
C THR A 133 -5.91 -10.06 -10.24
N LEU A 134 -5.72 -9.09 -9.36
CA LEU A 134 -6.53 -8.95 -8.15
C LEU A 134 -7.93 -8.40 -8.45
N LEU A 135 -8.06 -7.44 -9.37
CA LEU A 135 -9.36 -6.81 -9.67
C LEU A 135 -10.24 -7.63 -10.61
N GLN A 136 -9.69 -8.64 -11.29
CA GLN A 136 -10.48 -9.57 -12.09
C GLN A 136 -11.51 -10.35 -11.23
N GLN A 137 -11.23 -10.55 -9.94
CA GLN A 137 -12.13 -11.25 -9.03
C GLN A 137 -13.48 -10.53 -8.88
N GLU A 138 -14.57 -11.25 -9.11
CA GLU A 138 -15.92 -10.74 -8.90
C GLU A 138 -16.18 -10.39 -7.43
N GLY A 139 -16.89 -9.30 -7.18
CA GLY A 139 -17.20 -8.84 -5.81
C GLY A 139 -16.03 -8.24 -5.03
N PHE A 140 -14.80 -8.27 -5.56
CA PHE A 140 -13.62 -7.68 -4.96
C PHE A 140 -13.20 -6.38 -5.66
N PRO A 141 -12.76 -5.31 -4.97
CA PRO A 141 -12.66 -5.16 -3.52
C PRO A 141 -13.98 -4.81 -2.84
N SER A 142 -15.04 -4.60 -3.62
CA SER A 142 -16.41 -4.40 -3.13
C SER A 142 -17.40 -4.92 -4.18
N PRO A 143 -18.55 -5.49 -3.78
CA PRO A 143 -19.60 -5.88 -4.71
C PRO A 143 -20.29 -4.69 -5.39
N ARG A 144 -19.97 -3.45 -4.96
CA ARG A 144 -20.54 -2.22 -5.51
C ARG A 144 -19.80 -1.69 -6.75
N VAL A 145 -18.64 -2.24 -7.08
CA VAL A 145 -17.86 -1.82 -8.25
C VAL A 145 -17.93 -2.87 -9.36
N ASN A 146 -18.29 -2.44 -10.57
CA ASN A 146 -18.34 -3.30 -11.75
C ASN A 146 -16.97 -3.38 -12.45
N MET A 147 -16.86 -4.25 -13.47
CA MET A 147 -15.60 -4.44 -14.19
C MET A 147 -15.10 -3.17 -14.90
N GLN A 148 -16.01 -2.36 -15.46
CA GLN A 148 -15.65 -1.12 -16.16
C GLN A 148 -15.00 -0.09 -15.22
N GLN A 149 -15.56 0.06 -14.01
CA GLN A 149 -15.02 0.95 -12.98
C GLN A 149 -13.65 0.49 -12.48
N LYS A 150 -13.46 -0.84 -12.36
CA LYS A 150 -12.16 -1.41 -12.01
C LYS A 150 -11.12 -1.14 -13.10
N GLU A 151 -11.44 -1.40 -14.36
CA GLU A 151 -10.56 -1.12 -15.50
C GLU A 151 -10.23 0.38 -15.61
N HIS A 152 -11.21 1.25 -15.36
CA HIS A 152 -10.98 2.70 -15.28
C HIS A 152 -9.97 3.04 -14.17
N PHE A 153 -10.16 2.50 -12.96
CA PHE A 153 -9.24 2.71 -11.85
C PHE A 153 -7.81 2.25 -12.19
N ILE A 154 -7.64 1.05 -12.77
CA ILE A 154 -6.34 0.54 -13.20
C ILE A 154 -5.69 1.51 -14.19
N LYS A 155 -6.44 1.92 -15.22
CA LYS A 155 -5.97 2.87 -16.24
C LYS A 155 -5.51 4.19 -15.61
N MET A 156 -6.28 4.73 -14.66
CA MET A 156 -5.93 5.97 -13.97
C MET A 156 -4.67 5.82 -13.13
N VAL A 157 -4.56 4.75 -12.33
CA VAL A 157 -3.37 4.47 -11.51
C VAL A 157 -2.12 4.35 -12.37
N LEU A 158 -2.17 3.57 -13.45
CA LEU A 158 -1.00 3.30 -14.30
C LEU A 158 -0.57 4.52 -15.13
N ARG A 159 -1.51 5.38 -15.55
CA ARG A 159 -1.22 6.62 -16.29
C ARG A 159 -0.53 7.66 -15.42
N LEU A 160 -0.87 7.74 -14.14
CA LEU A 160 -0.43 8.82 -13.24
C LEU A 160 0.87 8.45 -12.51
N LYS A 161 2.02 8.64 -13.19
CA LYS A 161 3.36 8.31 -12.67
C LYS A 161 4.06 9.41 -11.87
N ALA A 162 3.57 10.65 -11.95
CA ALA A 162 4.17 11.82 -11.29
C ALA A 162 3.13 12.80 -10.70
N ASP A 163 1.86 12.69 -11.10
CA ASP A 163 0.79 13.59 -10.65
C ASP A 163 0.15 13.05 -9.37
N LYS A 164 0.79 13.34 -8.22
CA LYS A 164 0.35 12.87 -6.90
C LYS A 164 -1.11 13.29 -6.61
N LYS A 165 -1.47 14.52 -6.98
CA LYS A 165 -2.80 15.08 -6.70
C LYS A 165 -3.88 14.31 -7.47
N LYS A 166 -3.72 14.15 -8.79
CA LYS A 166 -4.71 13.40 -9.58
C LYS A 166 -4.79 11.93 -9.17
N LEU A 167 -3.66 11.31 -8.81
CA LEU A 167 -3.67 9.92 -8.37
C LEU A 167 -4.48 9.78 -7.07
N MET A 168 -4.27 10.68 -6.12
CA MET A 168 -5.04 10.74 -4.89
C MET A 168 -6.54 10.94 -5.16
N GLU A 169 -6.91 11.83 -6.08
CA GLU A 169 -8.30 12.04 -6.50
C GLU A 169 -8.92 10.74 -7.05
N SER A 170 -8.25 10.06 -7.99
CA SER A 170 -8.73 8.78 -8.55
C SER A 170 -8.83 7.66 -7.51
N VAL A 171 -7.89 7.56 -6.58
CA VAL A 171 -7.94 6.57 -5.48
C VAL A 171 -9.09 6.87 -4.51
N THR A 172 -9.33 8.15 -4.24
CA THR A 172 -10.44 8.60 -3.41
C THR A 172 -11.79 8.29 -4.06
N GLU A 173 -11.94 8.62 -5.35
CA GLU A 173 -13.14 8.32 -6.13
C GLU A 173 -13.44 6.82 -6.12
N PHE A 174 -12.45 5.97 -6.40
CA PHE A 174 -12.61 4.52 -6.36
C PHE A 174 -13.03 4.01 -4.97
N THR A 175 -12.47 4.58 -3.90
CA THR A 175 -12.87 4.28 -2.51
C THR A 175 -14.34 4.65 -2.24
N LEU A 176 -14.79 5.79 -2.78
CA LEU A 176 -16.18 6.24 -2.63
C LEU A 176 -17.15 5.34 -3.40
N LEU A 177 -16.78 4.87 -4.59
CA LEU A 177 -17.54 3.88 -5.36
C LEU A 177 -17.66 2.56 -4.59
N CYS A 178 -16.56 2.04 -4.05
CA CYS A 178 -16.56 0.82 -3.24
C CYS A 178 -17.50 0.90 -2.03
N ARG A 179 -17.66 2.10 -1.45
CA ARG A 179 -18.54 2.37 -0.30
C ARG A 179 -19.97 2.75 -0.67
N GLY A 180 -20.27 2.95 -1.96
CA GLY A 180 -21.60 3.37 -2.44
C GLY A 180 -21.95 4.82 -2.09
N ILE A 181 -20.94 5.69 -1.90
CA ILE A 181 -21.15 7.11 -1.56
C ILE A 181 -21.36 7.96 -2.83
N VAL A 182 -20.75 7.58 -3.94
CA VAL A 182 -20.89 8.24 -5.25
C VAL A 182 -21.65 7.31 -6.19
N LYS A 183 -22.62 7.83 -6.94
CA LYS A 183 -23.34 7.07 -7.97
C LYS A 183 -22.46 6.84 -9.19
N ALA A 184 -22.60 5.69 -9.82
CA ALA A 184 -21.80 5.22 -10.96
C ALA A 184 -21.98 6.06 -12.26
N ASP A 185 -22.77 7.14 -12.24
CA ASP A 185 -23.24 7.86 -13.42
C ASP A 185 -22.19 8.81 -14.06
N VAL A 186 -20.89 8.64 -13.78
CA VAL A 186 -19.84 9.60 -14.19
C VAL A 186 -18.68 8.98 -14.98
N LEU A 187 -18.73 7.71 -15.37
CA LEU A 187 -17.63 7.09 -16.14
C LEU A 187 -18.10 6.36 -17.40
#